data_AF-A0AAN6KE34-F1
#
_entry.id   AF-A0AAN6KE34-F1
#
_cell.length_a   1.000
_cell.length_b   1.000
_cell.length_c   1.000
_cell.angle_alpha   90.00
_cell.angle_beta   90.00
_cell.angle_gamma   90.00
#
_symmetry.space_group_name_H-M   'P 1'
#
loop_
_entity.id
_entity.type
_entity.pdbx_description
1 polymer ?
#
loop_
_entity_poly.entity_id
_entity_poly.type
_entity_poly.pdbx_seq_one_letter_code
_entity_poly.pdbx_strand_id
1 'polypeptide(L)'
;MKLSFVSVALSLTTLTSASWTKNINYRSPSENHPGMGIALHKVNKRNTPGKAFYGSQLNFTHGVASGDPLSSSVILWTRVAPMMDDVNSNSTDSGYVPLYYHGPNVTAVSTAPACVNFKVARTSDFAVVESSGTAYTSSDIDYTVKVEASNLTAYTRYYYQFNVCNSNVSSPIGRTKTTPDVNDFVTKIGLAIYSCSNYPFGFFNAFGNPARKDSVDYVIHLGDYIYEYAGDGDYGYGASIDRIPKPYGVIYTLYDYRARYATYRTDKDLLLSHQMLPWIAVWDDHEVADNTYRDGEADLNNTEASFVFDGGVAVEQRKMNAVRAYFEWMPIRQVEMDDSESHWHVTQHSTCTFSSSA
;
A
#
# COMPACT_ATOMS: atom_id res chain seq x y z
N MET A 1 32.05 -21.50 52.43
CA MET A 1 31.80 -21.75 50.99
C MET A 1 30.68 -20.81 50.55
N LYS A 2 31.00 -19.78 49.76
CA LYS A 2 30.02 -18.79 49.28
C LYS A 2 29.31 -19.38 48.05
N LEU A 3 27.98 -19.53 48.11
CA LEU A 3 27.17 -19.75 46.91
C LEU A 3 26.81 -18.38 46.30
N SER A 4 27.31 -18.12 45.09
CA SER A 4 26.85 -17.01 44.26
C SER A 4 25.53 -17.39 43.59
N PHE A 5 24.51 -16.57 43.78
CA PHE A 5 23.33 -16.52 42.92
C PHE A 5 23.70 -15.74 41.66
N VAL A 6 23.70 -16.41 40.51
CA VAL A 6 23.68 -15.75 39.20
C VAL A 6 22.22 -15.70 38.75
N SER A 7 21.60 -14.54 38.93
CA SER A 7 20.30 -14.24 38.32
C SER A 7 20.52 -13.97 36.84
N VAL A 8 20.00 -14.86 35.99
CA VAL A 8 19.94 -14.69 34.53
C VAL A 8 18.88 -13.62 34.23
N ALA A 9 19.32 -12.46 33.75
CA ALA A 9 18.45 -11.44 33.19
C ALA A 9 17.98 -11.88 31.79
N LEU A 10 16.81 -12.50 31.71
CA LEU A 10 16.07 -12.72 30.46
C LEU A 10 14.82 -11.84 30.50
N SER A 11 14.83 -10.68 29.83
CA SER A 11 13.61 -10.00 29.36
C SER A 11 13.96 -8.65 28.75
N LEU A 12 13.59 -8.44 27.47
CA LEU A 12 13.09 -7.18 26.89
C LEU A 12 12.94 -7.21 25.35
N THR A 13 13.38 -8.27 24.65
CA THR A 13 13.29 -8.32 23.18
C THR A 13 11.98 -8.89 22.60
N THR A 14 11.10 -9.44 23.43
CA THR A 14 9.87 -10.13 22.96
C THR A 14 8.65 -9.23 22.78
N LEU A 15 8.60 -8.05 23.41
CA LEU A 15 7.45 -7.14 23.31
C LEU A 15 7.50 -6.21 22.08
N THR A 16 8.68 -5.90 21.55
CA THR A 16 8.81 -5.01 20.38
C THR A 16 8.51 -5.74 19.07
N SER A 17 8.94 -7.00 18.91
CA SER A 17 8.79 -7.77 17.66
C SER A 17 7.33 -8.08 17.30
N ALA A 18 6.47 -8.28 18.31
CA ALA A 18 5.05 -8.60 18.12
C ALA A 18 4.22 -7.47 17.49
N SER A 19 4.74 -6.23 17.45
CA SER A 19 4.02 -5.08 16.89
C SER A 19 4.43 -4.72 15.46
N TRP A 20 5.62 -5.12 15.00
CA TRP A 20 6.04 -4.91 13.60
C TRP A 20 5.26 -5.82 12.64
N THR A 21 4.89 -7.02 13.09
CA THR A 21 4.14 -8.02 12.32
C THR A 21 2.70 -7.60 12.02
N LYS A 22 2.18 -6.57 12.73
CA LYS A 22 0.86 -5.98 12.48
C LYS A 22 0.83 -5.15 11.21
N ASN A 23 1.94 -4.51 10.84
CA ASN A 23 2.04 -3.82 9.57
C ASN A 23 2.38 -4.83 8.49
N ILE A 24 1.38 -5.21 7.69
CA ILE A 24 1.55 -6.28 6.73
C ILE A 24 2.46 -5.87 5.56
N ASN A 25 2.75 -4.58 5.34
CA ASN A 25 3.69 -4.14 4.30
C ASN A 25 5.13 -4.68 4.47
N TYR A 26 5.50 -5.22 5.64
CA TYR A 26 6.77 -5.92 5.81
C TYR A 26 6.76 -7.38 5.33
N ARG A 27 5.57 -7.97 5.15
CA ARG A 27 5.43 -9.34 4.70
C ARG A 27 5.77 -9.44 3.22
N SER A 28 6.10 -10.65 2.81
CA SER A 28 6.22 -10.95 1.39
C SER A 28 4.88 -10.73 0.69
N PRO A 29 4.85 -10.17 -0.52
CA PRO A 29 3.69 -10.19 -1.40
C PRO A 29 3.11 -11.58 -1.68
N SER A 30 3.94 -12.63 -1.56
CA SER A 30 3.51 -14.03 -1.61
C SER A 30 4.05 -14.82 -0.41
N GLU A 31 3.16 -15.45 0.34
CA GLU A 31 3.41 -16.37 1.44
C GLU A 31 4.30 -17.55 1.03
N ASN A 32 4.18 -18.05 -0.20
CA ASN A 32 5.06 -19.09 -0.74
C ASN A 32 6.49 -18.63 -1.04
N HIS A 33 6.70 -17.31 -1.11
CA HIS A 33 7.99 -16.69 -1.40
C HIS A 33 8.44 -15.78 -0.26
N PRO A 34 8.62 -16.29 0.97
CA PRO A 34 8.86 -15.45 2.16
C PRO A 34 10.14 -14.59 2.05
N GLY A 35 11.08 -14.97 1.18
CA GLY A 35 12.27 -14.18 0.87
C GLY A 35 12.01 -12.84 0.18
N MET A 36 10.80 -12.63 -0.34
CA MET A 36 10.35 -11.36 -0.93
C MET A 36 9.85 -10.36 0.14
N GLY A 37 9.73 -10.78 1.40
CA GLY A 37 9.40 -9.90 2.51
C GLY A 37 10.62 -9.19 3.08
N ILE A 38 10.37 -8.13 3.85
CA ILE A 38 11.42 -7.42 4.57
C ILE A 38 11.68 -8.11 5.90
N ALA A 39 12.93 -8.52 6.11
CA ALA A 39 13.33 -9.23 7.31
C ALA A 39 13.17 -8.35 8.58
N LEU A 40 12.07 -8.54 9.31
CA LEU A 40 11.73 -7.76 10.51
C LEU A 40 12.81 -7.79 11.60
N HIS A 41 13.56 -8.90 11.73
CA HIS A 41 14.68 -8.95 12.67
C HIS A 41 15.81 -7.97 12.29
N LYS A 42 16.03 -7.71 11.00
CA LYS A 42 16.99 -6.70 10.52
C LYS A 42 16.48 -5.29 10.76
N VAL A 43 15.20 -5.04 10.47
CA VAL A 43 14.52 -3.76 10.76
C VAL A 43 14.65 -3.44 12.25
N ASN A 44 14.26 -4.38 13.11
CA ASN A 44 14.29 -4.18 14.56
C ASN A 44 15.73 -4.00 15.09
N LYS A 45 16.72 -4.72 14.54
CA LYS A 45 18.13 -4.59 14.94
C LYS A 45 18.73 -3.22 14.59
N ARG A 46 18.31 -2.59 13.49
CA ARG A 46 18.80 -1.26 13.08
C ARG A 46 18.18 -0.12 13.90
N ASN A 47 17.00 -0.33 14.46
CA ASN A 47 16.34 0.69 15.27
C ASN A 47 17.18 1.01 16.52
N THR A 48 17.43 2.30 16.75
CA THR A 48 18.18 2.75 17.92
C THR A 48 17.21 3.01 19.08
N PRO A 49 17.33 2.31 20.22
CA PRO A 49 16.50 2.59 21.39
C PRO A 49 16.55 4.08 21.75
N GLY A 50 15.39 4.68 22.00
CA GLY A 50 15.28 6.11 22.35
C GLY A 50 15.35 7.10 21.18
N LYS A 51 15.47 6.64 19.93
CA LYS A 51 15.39 7.49 18.72
C LYS A 51 14.04 7.43 17.99
N ALA A 52 12.95 7.03 18.66
CA ALA A 52 11.63 7.08 18.04
C ALA A 52 11.25 8.52 17.65
N PHE A 53 10.51 8.68 16.56
CA PHE A 53 9.99 10.00 16.18
C PHE A 53 9.05 10.54 17.25
N TYR A 54 9.17 11.84 17.55
CA TYR A 54 8.13 12.55 18.28
C TYR A 54 6.91 12.74 17.38
N GLY A 55 5.71 12.76 17.99
CA GLY A 55 4.47 12.94 17.25
C GLY A 55 4.45 14.18 16.34
N SER A 56 5.05 15.28 16.80
CA SER A 56 5.16 16.54 16.04
C SER A 56 6.06 16.45 14.80
N GLN A 57 6.84 15.39 14.65
CA GLN A 57 7.68 15.15 13.48
C GLN A 57 6.99 14.32 12.41
N LEU A 58 5.85 13.69 12.70
CA LEU A 58 5.16 12.79 11.79
C LEU A 58 3.87 13.41 11.29
N ASN A 59 3.57 13.23 10.01
CA ASN A 59 2.35 13.70 9.39
C ASN A 59 1.70 12.59 8.55
N PHE A 60 0.37 12.59 8.46
CA PHE A 60 -0.38 11.72 7.56
C PHE A 60 -0.41 12.36 6.16
N THR A 61 0.61 12.06 5.36
CA THR A 61 0.92 12.85 4.15
C THR A 61 0.01 12.57 2.97
N HIS A 62 -0.52 11.34 2.86
CA HIS A 62 -1.32 10.86 1.73
C HIS A 62 -2.68 10.32 2.20
N GLY A 63 -3.24 10.91 3.26
CA GLY A 63 -4.54 10.57 3.81
C GLY A 63 -4.63 9.13 4.32
N VAL A 64 -5.81 8.54 4.14
CA VAL A 64 -6.13 7.18 4.60
C VAL A 64 -6.91 6.45 3.51
N ALA A 65 -6.80 5.12 3.51
CA ALA A 65 -7.51 4.26 2.59
C ALA A 65 -8.00 2.99 3.29
N SER A 66 -9.00 2.34 2.70
CA SER A 66 -9.39 0.98 3.07
C SER A 66 -9.64 0.13 1.83
N GLY A 67 -9.48 -1.17 1.96
CA GLY A 67 -9.60 -2.08 0.83
C GLY A 67 -9.64 -3.54 1.23
N ASP A 68 -9.81 -4.40 0.23
CA ASP A 68 -10.01 -5.84 0.35
C ASP A 68 -10.89 -6.23 1.53
N PRO A 69 -12.14 -5.71 1.57
CA PRO A 69 -13.07 -6.04 2.64
C PRO A 69 -13.45 -7.52 2.54
N LEU A 70 -13.53 -8.15 3.71
CA LEU A 70 -14.14 -9.45 3.95
C LEU A 70 -15.37 -9.24 4.86
N SER A 71 -16.09 -10.32 5.17
CA SER A 71 -17.29 -10.24 6.00
C SER A 71 -16.96 -9.83 7.43
N SER A 72 -15.77 -10.20 7.93
CA SER A 72 -15.34 -9.94 9.30
C SER A 72 -14.10 -9.08 9.44
N SER A 73 -13.53 -8.60 8.33
CA SER A 73 -12.31 -7.79 8.37
C SER A 73 -12.17 -6.87 7.17
N VAL A 74 -11.26 -5.89 7.27
CA VAL A 74 -10.90 -4.98 6.18
C VAL A 74 -9.46 -4.51 6.32
N ILE A 75 -8.79 -4.26 5.21
CA ILE A 75 -7.47 -3.62 5.22
C ILE A 75 -7.64 -2.11 5.41
N LEU A 76 -6.86 -1.55 6.32
CA LEU A 76 -6.73 -0.12 6.53
C LEU A 76 -5.31 0.31 6.16
N TRP A 77 -5.19 1.43 5.47
CA TRP A 77 -3.92 1.94 4.96
C TRP A 77 -3.75 3.43 5.28
N THR A 78 -2.51 3.84 5.52
CA THR A 78 -2.09 5.25 5.54
C THR A 78 -0.57 5.36 5.32
N ARG A 79 -0.07 6.58 5.13
CA ARG A 79 1.37 6.89 5.18
C ARG A 79 1.64 7.93 6.25
N VAL A 80 2.49 7.60 7.22
CA VAL A 80 2.82 8.45 8.38
C VAL A 80 4.32 8.75 8.40
N ALA A 81 4.70 9.80 7.70
CA ALA A 81 6.10 10.07 7.38
C ALA A 81 6.59 11.38 8.03
N PRO A 82 7.91 11.50 8.27
CA PRO A 82 8.53 12.75 8.69
C PRO A 82 8.77 13.74 7.54
N MET A 83 8.37 13.39 6.33
CA MET A 83 8.58 14.16 5.11
C MET A 83 7.44 13.91 4.11
N MET A 84 7.17 14.88 3.24
CA MET A 84 6.20 14.70 2.15
C MET A 84 6.75 13.85 1.01
N ASP A 85 8.03 14.04 0.67
CA ASP A 85 8.74 13.24 -0.34
C ASP A 85 8.89 11.78 0.09
N ASP A 86 9.19 10.91 -0.86
CA ASP A 86 9.33 9.47 -0.65
C ASP A 86 10.76 9.09 -0.27
N VAL A 87 10.90 7.95 0.40
CA VAL A 87 12.22 7.42 0.75
C VAL A 87 12.98 7.12 -0.53
N ASN A 88 13.97 7.97 -0.81
CA ASN A 88 14.89 7.80 -1.93
C ASN A 88 15.58 6.44 -1.83
N SER A 89 15.24 5.55 -2.75
CA SER A 89 15.82 4.22 -2.91
C SER A 89 16.15 4.02 -4.38
N ASN A 90 16.98 4.90 -4.93
CA ASN A 90 17.42 4.90 -6.33
C ASN A 90 18.50 3.84 -6.61
N SER A 91 18.76 2.91 -5.69
CA SER A 91 19.75 1.86 -5.91
C SER A 91 19.30 0.95 -7.04
N THR A 92 19.98 1.05 -8.17
CA THR A 92 19.91 0.08 -9.26
C THR A 92 21.13 -0.81 -9.15
N ASP A 93 20.94 -2.09 -8.88
CA ASP A 93 22.04 -3.06 -8.99
C ASP A 93 22.10 -3.63 -10.41
N SER A 94 23.33 -3.86 -10.89
CA SER A 94 23.61 -4.54 -12.15
C SER A 94 23.96 -6.01 -11.89
N GLY A 95 23.37 -6.95 -12.65
CA GLY A 95 23.66 -8.39 -12.57
C GLY A 95 22.57 -9.20 -11.87
N TYR A 96 22.88 -10.41 -11.39
CA TYR A 96 21.94 -11.21 -10.60
C TYR A 96 21.80 -10.62 -9.19
N VAL A 97 20.66 -9.98 -8.93
CA VAL A 97 20.35 -9.35 -7.64
C VAL A 97 19.31 -10.20 -6.91
N PRO A 98 19.46 -10.49 -5.61
CA PRO A 98 18.40 -11.11 -4.84
C PRO A 98 17.12 -10.26 -4.88
N LEU A 99 15.95 -10.92 -4.94
CA LEU A 99 14.68 -10.21 -4.93
C LEU A 99 14.57 -9.32 -3.67
N TYR A 100 14.05 -8.09 -3.81
CA TYR A 100 13.88 -7.10 -2.71
C TYR A 100 15.17 -6.64 -2.02
N TYR A 101 16.31 -6.78 -2.70
CA TYR A 101 17.57 -6.22 -2.24
C TYR A 101 17.54 -4.68 -2.28
N HIS A 102 18.15 -4.05 -1.28
CA HIS A 102 18.14 -2.61 -1.10
C HIS A 102 19.38 -1.91 -1.69
N GLY A 103 20.26 -2.62 -2.40
CA GLY A 103 21.51 -2.07 -2.91
C GLY A 103 22.61 -1.89 -1.85
N PRO A 104 23.88 -1.76 -2.25
CA PRO A 104 24.99 -1.43 -1.34
C PRO A 104 25.08 0.07 -1.03
N ASN A 105 24.54 0.94 -1.89
CA ASN A 105 24.55 2.41 -1.76
C ASN A 105 23.16 2.96 -1.44
N VAL A 106 22.48 2.37 -0.44
CA VAL A 106 21.18 2.84 0.01
C VAL A 106 21.34 4.18 0.72
N THR A 107 20.48 5.13 0.40
CA THR A 107 20.20 6.29 1.25
C THR A 107 20.04 5.83 2.69
N ALA A 108 20.57 6.59 3.65
CA ALA A 108 20.61 6.18 5.04
C ALA A 108 19.22 5.76 5.56
N VAL A 109 19.02 4.45 5.75
CA VAL A 109 17.78 3.90 6.32
C VAL A 109 17.62 4.49 7.72
N SER A 110 16.46 5.08 7.99
CA SER A 110 16.16 5.66 9.29
C SER A 110 16.29 4.61 10.37
N THR A 111 16.98 4.95 11.46
CA THR A 111 17.04 4.11 12.67
C THR A 111 15.93 4.45 13.66
N ALA A 112 15.01 5.33 13.27
CA ALA A 112 13.88 5.79 14.05
C ALA A 112 12.59 5.13 13.56
N PRO A 113 11.91 4.31 14.39
CA PRO A 113 10.61 3.78 14.02
C PRO A 113 9.51 4.83 14.17
N ALA A 114 8.51 4.79 13.29
CA ALA A 114 7.25 5.49 13.43
C ALA A 114 6.17 4.52 13.95
N CYS A 115 5.34 4.98 14.87
CA CYS A 115 4.32 4.14 15.53
C CYS A 115 2.96 4.81 15.39
N VAL A 116 1.93 4.03 15.03
CA VAL A 116 0.54 4.47 15.02
C VAL A 116 -0.36 3.48 15.76
N ASN A 117 -1.36 4.01 16.43
CA ASN A 117 -2.53 3.26 16.85
C ASN A 117 -3.62 3.41 15.80
N PHE A 118 -4.38 2.35 15.53
CA PHE A 118 -5.60 2.43 14.74
C PHE A 118 -6.80 2.02 15.59
N LYS A 119 -7.96 2.57 15.24
CA LYS A 119 -9.25 2.25 15.85
C LYS A 119 -10.34 2.22 14.80
N VAL A 120 -11.32 1.34 15.00
CA VAL A 120 -12.47 1.12 14.12
C VAL A 120 -13.73 1.07 14.97
N ALA A 121 -14.76 1.82 14.57
CA ALA A 121 -16.03 1.92 15.27
C ALA A 121 -17.18 2.16 14.29
N ARG A 122 -18.42 1.87 14.67
CA ARG A 122 -19.60 2.17 13.83
C ARG A 122 -19.95 3.66 13.79
N THR A 123 -19.41 4.44 14.73
CA THR A 123 -19.62 5.89 14.84
C THR A 123 -18.30 6.64 14.71
N SER A 124 -18.34 7.84 14.13
CA SER A 124 -17.15 8.67 13.87
C SER A 124 -16.55 9.33 15.12
N ASP A 125 -17.28 9.34 16.23
CA ASP A 125 -16.78 9.76 17.54
C ASP A 125 -16.01 8.64 18.28
N PHE A 126 -16.03 7.42 17.74
CA PHE A 126 -15.39 6.23 18.31
C PHE A 126 -15.87 5.91 19.74
N ALA A 127 -17.15 6.18 20.05
CA ALA A 127 -17.73 5.90 21.37
C ALA A 127 -17.59 4.42 21.79
N VAL A 128 -17.72 3.49 20.85
CA VAL A 128 -17.50 2.05 21.05
C VAL A 128 -16.56 1.53 19.96
N VAL A 129 -15.32 1.25 20.34
CA VAL A 129 -14.29 0.71 19.43
C VAL A 129 -14.45 -0.80 19.34
N GLU A 130 -14.62 -1.32 18.12
CA GLU A 130 -14.81 -2.75 17.84
C GLU A 130 -13.51 -3.44 17.38
N SER A 131 -12.59 -2.70 16.76
CA SER A 131 -11.27 -3.19 16.38
C SER A 131 -10.22 -2.11 16.61
N SER A 132 -9.06 -2.49 17.15
CA SER A 132 -7.95 -1.57 17.37
C SER A 132 -6.62 -2.30 17.44
N GLY A 133 -5.54 -1.55 17.32
CA GLY A 133 -4.20 -2.09 17.52
C GLY A 133 -3.12 -1.05 17.30
N THR A 134 -1.87 -1.50 17.45
CA THR A 134 -0.68 -0.68 17.23
C THR A 134 0.12 -1.29 16.08
N ALA A 135 0.59 -0.44 15.19
CA ALA A 135 1.44 -0.81 14.06
C ALA A 135 2.65 0.11 13.97
N TYR A 136 3.78 -0.47 13.57
CA TYR A 136 5.02 0.25 13.37
C TYR A 136 5.35 0.34 11.88
N THR A 137 5.99 1.43 11.50
CA THR A 137 6.50 1.64 10.15
C THR A 137 7.87 2.32 10.20
N SER A 138 8.55 2.34 9.05
CA SER A 138 9.91 2.84 8.90
C SER A 138 10.17 3.20 7.45
N SER A 139 11.35 3.75 7.17
CA SER A 139 11.77 4.06 5.81
C SER A 139 11.89 2.83 4.89
N ASP A 140 12.01 1.62 5.44
CA ASP A 140 12.11 0.40 4.64
C ASP A 140 10.89 0.19 3.71
N ILE A 141 9.71 0.66 4.12
CA ILE A 141 8.44 0.58 3.38
C ILE A 141 7.83 1.96 3.15
N ASP A 142 8.69 2.98 3.04
CA ASP A 142 8.28 4.37 2.81
C ASP A 142 7.27 4.90 3.84
N TYR A 143 7.40 4.45 5.10
CA TYR A 143 6.52 4.85 6.20
C TYR A 143 5.02 4.56 5.96
N THR A 144 4.71 3.65 5.05
CA THR A 144 3.35 3.16 4.84
C THR A 144 2.94 2.24 5.99
N VAL A 145 1.66 2.28 6.34
CA VAL A 145 1.05 1.42 7.35
C VAL A 145 -0.10 0.72 6.68
N LYS A 146 -0.08 -0.61 6.73
CA LYS A 146 -1.18 -1.45 6.27
C LYS A 146 -1.51 -2.47 7.34
N VAL A 147 -2.75 -2.45 7.82
CA VAL A 147 -3.20 -3.31 8.91
C VAL A 147 -4.53 -3.96 8.55
N GLU A 148 -4.75 -5.18 9.02
CA GLU A 148 -6.06 -5.81 8.97
C GLU A 148 -6.83 -5.49 10.27
N ALA A 149 -7.96 -4.81 10.14
CA ALA A 149 -8.94 -4.67 11.20
C ALA A 149 -9.91 -5.85 11.11
N SER A 150 -9.89 -6.73 12.11
CA SER A 150 -10.72 -7.94 12.18
C SER A 150 -11.78 -7.86 13.28
N ASN A 151 -12.57 -8.94 13.42
CA ASN A 151 -13.70 -9.07 14.35
C ASN A 151 -14.83 -8.05 14.09
N LEU A 152 -15.00 -7.68 12.83
CA LEU A 152 -16.07 -6.77 12.40
C LEU A 152 -17.34 -7.56 12.08
N THR A 153 -18.49 -6.90 12.18
CA THR A 153 -19.76 -7.45 11.71
C THR A 153 -19.88 -7.35 10.19
N ALA A 154 -20.44 -8.39 9.56
CA ALA A 154 -20.71 -8.43 8.12
C ALA A 154 -21.62 -7.29 7.65
N TYR A 155 -21.43 -6.92 6.39
CA TYR A 155 -22.17 -5.89 5.65
C TYR A 155 -22.38 -4.56 6.39
N THR A 156 -21.42 -4.20 7.24
CA THR A 156 -21.54 -3.07 8.18
C THR A 156 -20.57 -1.97 7.81
N ARG A 157 -21.07 -0.73 7.84
CA ARG A 157 -20.26 0.47 7.66
C ARG A 157 -19.53 0.83 8.95
N TYR A 158 -18.24 1.12 8.84
CA TYR A 158 -17.40 1.56 9.95
C TYR A 158 -16.68 2.86 9.62
N TYR A 159 -16.29 3.58 10.66
CA TYR A 159 -15.31 4.64 10.65
C TYR A 159 -14.00 4.13 11.22
N TYR A 160 -12.88 4.62 10.71
CA TYR A 160 -11.55 4.28 11.19
C TYR A 160 -10.65 5.52 11.24
N GLN A 161 -9.66 5.50 12.11
CA GLN A 161 -8.68 6.58 12.23
C GLN A 161 -7.36 6.02 12.75
N PHE A 162 -6.26 6.62 12.30
CA PHE A 162 -4.92 6.40 12.83
C PHE A 162 -4.49 7.57 13.72
N ASN A 163 -3.72 7.28 14.76
CA ASN A 163 -3.16 8.27 15.67
C ASN A 163 -1.69 7.93 15.90
N VAL A 164 -0.80 8.91 15.78
CA VAL A 164 0.62 8.70 16.10
C VAL A 164 0.74 8.38 17.60
N CYS A 165 1.42 7.29 17.93
CA CYS A 165 1.53 6.79 19.30
C CYS A 165 2.03 7.88 20.25
N ASN A 166 1.43 7.96 21.45
CA ASN A 166 1.79 8.92 22.49
C ASN A 166 1.71 10.40 22.03
N SER A 167 0.80 10.72 21.12
CA SER A 167 0.58 12.09 20.65
C SER A 167 -0.89 12.34 20.29
N ASN A 168 -1.23 13.61 20.04
CA ASN A 168 -2.55 14.02 19.56
C ASN A 168 -2.62 14.11 18.01
N VAL A 169 -1.53 13.76 17.30
CA VAL A 169 -1.50 13.82 15.83
C VAL A 169 -2.33 12.67 15.28
N SER A 170 -3.38 13.02 14.53
CA SER A 170 -4.41 12.09 14.07
C SER A 170 -4.60 12.21 12.56
N SER A 171 -4.87 11.09 11.91
CA SER A 171 -5.21 11.08 10.49
C SER A 171 -6.61 11.68 10.28
N PRO A 172 -6.98 12.00 9.03
CA PRO A 172 -8.39 12.13 8.67
C PRO A 172 -9.17 10.87 9.10
N ILE A 173 -10.46 11.06 9.43
CA ILE A 173 -11.35 9.94 9.71
C ILE A 173 -11.74 9.31 8.37
N GLY A 174 -11.40 8.03 8.20
CA GLY A 174 -11.83 7.24 7.07
C GLY A 174 -13.14 6.51 7.35
N ARG A 175 -13.76 6.02 6.29
CA ARG A 175 -14.97 5.20 6.31
C ARG A 175 -14.77 3.98 5.42
N THR A 176 -15.31 2.86 5.86
CA THR A 176 -15.19 1.58 5.17
C THR A 176 -16.45 0.73 5.35
N LYS A 177 -16.54 -0.41 4.67
CA LYS A 177 -17.65 -1.35 4.77
C LYS A 177 -17.16 -2.78 4.57
N THR A 178 -17.56 -3.70 5.46
CA THR A 178 -17.32 -5.14 5.32
C THR A 178 -18.25 -5.75 4.28
N THR A 179 -17.84 -6.86 3.65
CA THR A 179 -18.71 -7.57 2.70
C THR A 179 -19.87 -8.26 3.42
N PRO A 180 -20.94 -8.65 2.70
CA PRO A 180 -21.90 -9.62 3.23
C PRO A 180 -21.23 -10.90 3.70
N ASP A 181 -21.86 -11.59 4.65
CA ASP A 181 -21.52 -12.99 4.93
C ASP A 181 -21.88 -13.87 3.73
N VAL A 182 -21.20 -15.01 3.57
CA VAL A 182 -21.44 -15.95 2.47
C VAL A 182 -22.89 -16.45 2.44
N ASN A 183 -23.56 -16.46 3.60
CA ASN A 183 -24.95 -16.91 3.74
C ASN A 183 -25.98 -15.76 3.72
N ASP A 184 -25.54 -14.51 3.64
CA ASP A 184 -26.45 -13.36 3.66
C ASP A 184 -27.22 -13.24 2.33
N PHE A 185 -28.53 -13.05 2.41
CA PHE A 185 -29.34 -12.67 1.26
C PHE A 185 -29.34 -11.14 1.10
N VAL A 186 -28.51 -10.64 0.18
CA VAL A 186 -28.39 -9.20 -0.09
C VAL A 186 -29.08 -8.84 -1.41
N THR A 187 -30.05 -7.94 -1.35
CA THR A 187 -30.87 -7.56 -2.51
C THR A 187 -30.30 -6.38 -3.31
N LYS A 188 -29.29 -5.68 -2.79
CA LYS A 188 -28.67 -4.53 -3.46
C LYS A 188 -27.22 -4.35 -3.03
N ILE A 189 -26.32 -4.25 -4.00
CA ILE A 189 -24.93 -3.84 -3.80
C ILE A 189 -24.63 -2.72 -4.80
N GLY A 190 -24.08 -1.61 -4.31
CA GLY A 190 -23.61 -0.51 -5.17
C GLY A 190 -22.12 -0.64 -5.46
N LEU A 191 -21.74 -0.62 -6.74
CA LEU A 191 -20.35 -0.68 -7.18
C LEU A 191 -20.00 0.54 -8.02
N ALA A 192 -18.81 1.09 -7.81
CA ALA A 192 -18.17 2.00 -8.75
C ALA A 192 -16.96 1.29 -9.35
N ILE A 193 -16.90 1.17 -10.68
CA ILE A 193 -15.87 0.41 -11.39
C ILE A 193 -15.05 1.37 -12.25
N TYR A 194 -13.73 1.30 -12.11
CA TYR A 194 -12.78 2.17 -12.82
C TYR A 194 -11.59 1.39 -13.36
N SER A 195 -10.92 1.98 -14.34
CA SER A 195 -9.58 1.64 -14.82
C SER A 195 -8.96 2.90 -15.44
N CYS A 196 -7.69 2.83 -15.82
CA CYS A 196 -7.04 3.81 -16.70
C CYS A 196 -7.10 5.25 -16.17
N SER A 197 -6.51 5.47 -15.00
CA SER A 197 -6.56 6.73 -14.27
C SER A 197 -5.39 7.65 -14.61
N ASN A 198 -5.12 7.94 -15.89
CA ASN A 198 -3.93 8.69 -16.24
C ASN A 198 -3.94 10.14 -15.69
N TYR A 199 -3.00 10.47 -14.82
CA TYR A 199 -2.97 11.73 -14.06
C TYR A 199 -2.89 13.00 -14.94
N PRO A 200 -2.07 13.08 -16.01
CA PRO A 200 -2.01 14.24 -16.89
C PRO A 200 -3.26 14.43 -17.77
N PHE A 201 -4.11 13.40 -17.94
CA PHE A 201 -5.23 13.44 -18.89
C PHE A 201 -6.44 14.21 -18.34
N GLY A 202 -6.50 14.44 -17.03
CA GLY A 202 -7.56 15.24 -16.43
C GLY A 202 -7.73 15.02 -14.94
N PHE A 203 -8.71 15.74 -14.39
CA PHE A 203 -9.06 15.65 -12.97
C PHE A 203 -9.90 14.41 -12.68
N PHE A 204 -9.65 13.81 -11.51
CA PHE A 204 -10.27 12.57 -11.06
C PHE A 204 -11.68 12.76 -10.46
N ASN A 205 -12.47 13.68 -11.03
CA ASN A 205 -13.85 13.97 -10.63
C ASN A 205 -14.75 12.71 -10.58
N ALA A 206 -14.46 11.73 -11.44
CA ALA A 206 -15.14 10.45 -11.49
C ALA A 206 -15.05 9.71 -10.14
N PHE A 207 -13.88 9.70 -9.50
CA PHE A 207 -13.68 9.07 -8.19
C PHE A 207 -14.43 9.77 -7.06
N GLY A 208 -14.44 11.11 -7.06
CA GLY A 208 -15.04 11.89 -6.00
C GLY A 208 -16.58 11.89 -6.02
N ASN A 209 -17.18 11.66 -7.19
CA ASN A 209 -18.64 11.74 -7.35
C ASN A 209 -19.41 10.68 -6.54
N PRO A 210 -19.08 9.36 -6.61
CA PRO A 210 -19.76 8.36 -5.78
C PRO A 210 -19.50 8.54 -4.29
N ALA A 211 -18.29 8.99 -3.92
CA ALA A 211 -17.96 9.29 -2.53
C ALA A 211 -18.83 10.42 -1.96
N ARG A 212 -19.02 11.52 -2.72
CA ARG A 212 -19.89 12.65 -2.32
C ARG A 212 -21.37 12.31 -2.29
N LYS A 213 -21.83 11.47 -3.23
CA LYS A 213 -23.24 11.04 -3.32
C LYS A 213 -23.59 9.95 -2.31
N ASP A 214 -22.60 9.34 -1.68
CA ASP A 214 -22.75 8.16 -0.82
C ASP A 214 -23.58 7.04 -1.49
N SER A 215 -23.34 6.82 -2.79
CA SER A 215 -24.23 6.02 -3.63
C SER A 215 -23.78 4.58 -3.89
N VAL A 216 -22.56 4.23 -3.46
CA VAL A 216 -21.95 2.91 -3.68
C VAL A 216 -21.38 2.35 -2.38
N ASP A 217 -21.25 1.03 -2.33
CA ASP A 217 -20.69 0.30 -1.20
C ASP A 217 -19.18 0.07 -1.37
N TYR A 218 -18.75 -0.26 -2.59
CA TYR A 218 -17.37 -0.64 -2.91
C TYR A 218 -16.89 0.04 -4.19
N VAL A 219 -15.57 0.25 -4.27
CA VAL A 219 -14.88 0.59 -5.51
C VAL A 219 -14.16 -0.64 -6.03
N ILE A 220 -14.28 -0.90 -7.33
CA ILE A 220 -13.48 -1.88 -8.06
C ILE A 220 -12.54 -1.11 -9.00
N HIS A 221 -11.24 -1.39 -8.92
CA HIS A 221 -10.25 -0.84 -9.85
C HIS A 221 -9.59 -1.97 -10.63
N LEU A 222 -9.65 -1.89 -11.96
CA LEU A 222 -9.25 -2.95 -12.89
C LEU A 222 -7.88 -2.68 -13.53
N GLY A 223 -6.94 -2.10 -12.77
CA GLY A 223 -5.62 -1.74 -13.28
C GLY A 223 -5.51 -0.35 -13.89
N ASP A 224 -4.27 0.01 -14.23
CA ASP A 224 -3.84 1.36 -14.66
C ASP A 224 -4.19 2.44 -13.63
N TYR A 225 -3.96 2.12 -12.37
CA TYR A 225 -4.05 3.04 -11.24
C TYR A 225 -2.99 4.14 -11.36
N ILE A 226 -1.78 3.79 -11.80
CA ILE A 226 -0.74 4.73 -12.24
C ILE A 226 -0.38 4.48 -13.71
N TYR A 227 0.38 5.42 -14.28
CA TYR A 227 1.13 5.25 -15.52
C TYR A 227 2.60 5.55 -15.25
N GLU A 228 3.50 4.94 -16.02
CA GLU A 228 4.95 4.91 -15.86
C GLU A 228 5.70 5.98 -16.67
N TYR A 229 5.05 6.51 -17.71
CA TYR A 229 5.60 7.47 -18.66
C TYR A 229 6.21 8.74 -18.05
N ALA A 230 7.02 9.45 -18.83
CA ALA A 230 7.49 10.77 -18.45
C ALA A 230 6.32 11.77 -18.33
N GLY A 231 6.50 12.74 -17.44
CA GLY A 231 5.53 13.81 -17.23
C GLY A 231 5.53 14.79 -18.40
N ASP A 232 4.33 15.23 -18.80
CA ASP A 232 4.07 16.27 -19.79
C ASP A 232 4.78 16.11 -21.15
N GLY A 233 4.06 15.56 -22.13
CA GLY A 233 4.49 15.46 -23.52
C GLY A 233 4.90 14.06 -24.00
N ASP A 234 4.93 13.09 -23.10
CA ASP A 234 5.13 11.67 -23.42
C ASP A 234 3.77 11.00 -23.65
N TYR A 235 3.13 10.52 -22.57
CA TYR A 235 1.74 10.05 -22.59
C TYR A 235 0.84 10.98 -21.77
N GLY A 236 0.47 12.11 -22.40
CA GLY A 236 -0.44 13.13 -21.85
C GLY A 236 0.21 14.50 -21.62
N TYR A 237 -0.61 15.55 -21.59
CA TYR A 237 -0.18 16.95 -21.48
C TYR A 237 -0.84 17.63 -20.27
N GLY A 238 -0.23 17.46 -19.10
CA GLY A 238 -0.77 17.90 -17.82
C GLY A 238 -0.33 19.30 -17.38
N ALA A 239 0.66 19.92 -18.02
CA ALA A 239 1.23 21.20 -17.55
C ALA A 239 0.19 22.33 -17.50
N SER A 240 -0.71 22.40 -18.48
CA SER A 240 -1.76 23.43 -18.56
C SER A 240 -2.77 23.38 -17.39
N ILE A 241 -2.83 22.26 -16.67
CA ILE A 241 -3.75 22.01 -15.56
C ILE A 241 -3.03 21.67 -14.25
N ASP A 242 -1.72 21.90 -14.17
CA ASP A 242 -0.86 21.59 -13.02
C ASP A 242 -0.94 20.10 -12.60
N ARG A 243 -0.94 19.20 -13.58
CA ARG A 243 -1.01 17.75 -13.38
C ARG A 243 0.15 17.00 -14.02
N ILE A 244 1.36 17.40 -13.66
CA ILE A 244 2.58 16.73 -14.10
C ILE A 244 2.98 15.66 -13.06
N PRO A 245 2.99 14.36 -13.41
CA PRO A 245 3.37 13.32 -12.49
C PRO A 245 4.85 13.43 -12.11
N LYS A 246 5.20 13.02 -10.89
CA LYS A 246 6.59 12.93 -10.44
C LYS A 246 7.04 11.46 -10.36
N PRO A 247 8.33 11.17 -10.59
CA PRO A 247 9.33 12.08 -11.19
C PRO A 247 8.95 12.45 -12.63
N TYR A 248 9.58 13.50 -13.18
CA TYR A 248 9.28 14.01 -14.53
C TYR A 248 9.66 13.02 -15.64
N GLY A 249 10.56 12.07 -15.39
CA GLY A 249 10.94 11.04 -16.37
C GLY A 249 10.08 9.78 -16.29
N VAL A 250 10.33 8.86 -17.22
CA VAL A 250 9.86 7.47 -17.13
C VAL A 250 10.40 6.84 -15.84
N ILE A 251 9.57 6.04 -15.16
CA ILE A 251 9.90 5.47 -13.84
C ILE A 251 10.53 4.09 -13.95
N TYR A 252 11.62 3.85 -13.21
CA TYR A 252 12.35 2.57 -13.24
C TYR A 252 12.74 2.07 -11.84
N THR A 253 13.12 2.99 -10.95
CA THR A 253 13.59 2.67 -9.60
C THR A 253 12.44 2.59 -8.61
N LEU A 254 12.67 1.94 -7.46
CA LEU A 254 11.67 1.88 -6.39
C LEU A 254 11.21 3.27 -5.92
N TYR A 255 12.12 4.24 -5.87
CA TYR A 255 11.76 5.63 -5.59
C TYR A 255 10.83 6.21 -6.64
N ASP A 256 11.13 5.99 -7.92
CA ASP A 256 10.32 6.55 -9.01
C ASP A 256 8.88 6.04 -8.94
N TYR A 257 8.68 4.74 -8.69
CA TYR A 257 7.35 4.17 -8.48
C TYR A 257 6.65 4.72 -7.23
N ARG A 258 7.35 4.81 -6.08
CA ARG A 258 6.77 5.43 -4.87
C ARG A 258 6.33 6.87 -5.11
N ALA A 259 7.19 7.67 -5.74
CA ALA A 259 6.91 9.05 -6.13
C ALA A 259 5.75 9.16 -7.12
N ARG A 260 5.58 8.18 -8.01
CA ARG A 260 4.44 8.12 -8.92
C ARG A 260 3.14 7.88 -8.17
N TYR A 261 3.08 6.88 -7.28
CA TYR A 261 1.91 6.67 -6.42
C TYR A 261 1.61 7.88 -5.54
N ALA A 262 2.63 8.47 -4.92
CA ALA A 262 2.50 9.68 -4.12
C ALA A 262 1.88 10.83 -4.92
N THR A 263 2.33 11.02 -6.17
CA THR A 263 1.80 12.07 -7.05
C THR A 263 0.32 11.83 -7.36
N TYR A 264 -0.06 10.60 -7.73
CA TYR A 264 -1.47 10.28 -8.00
C TYR A 264 -2.33 10.50 -6.75
N ARG A 265 -1.80 10.19 -5.56
CA ARG A 265 -2.43 10.44 -4.26
C ARG A 265 -2.49 11.90 -3.81
N THR A 266 -2.01 12.84 -4.61
CA THR A 266 -2.26 14.27 -4.36
C THR A 266 -3.61 14.75 -4.91
N ASP A 267 -4.24 13.99 -5.81
CA ASP A 267 -5.56 14.34 -6.32
C ASP A 267 -6.61 14.21 -5.21
N LYS A 268 -7.36 15.29 -4.97
CA LYS A 268 -8.31 15.40 -3.86
C LYS A 268 -9.52 14.47 -4.00
N ASP A 269 -9.96 14.18 -5.21
CA ASP A 269 -11.11 13.30 -5.45
C ASP A 269 -10.74 11.83 -5.33
N LEU A 270 -9.52 11.49 -5.73
CA LEU A 270 -8.95 10.19 -5.49
C LEU A 270 -8.67 9.94 -4.01
N LEU A 271 -8.13 10.95 -3.30
CA LEU A 271 -7.93 10.92 -1.85
C LEU A 271 -9.26 10.75 -1.10
N LEU A 272 -10.29 11.52 -1.51
CA LEU A 272 -11.64 11.41 -0.94
C LEU A 272 -12.25 10.03 -1.16
N SER A 273 -12.10 9.46 -2.37
CA SER A 273 -12.63 8.13 -2.67
C SER A 273 -12.01 7.05 -1.79
N HIS A 274 -10.69 7.08 -1.60
CA HIS A 274 -9.99 6.17 -0.69
C HIS A 274 -10.37 6.36 0.78
N GLN A 275 -10.55 7.61 1.19
CA GLN A 275 -10.99 7.92 2.55
C GLN A 275 -12.39 7.38 2.83
N MET A 276 -13.29 7.35 1.83
CA MET A 276 -14.73 7.13 2.06
C MET A 276 -15.26 5.74 1.71
N LEU A 277 -14.54 4.98 0.88
CA LEU A 277 -14.99 3.71 0.32
C LEU A 277 -13.88 2.65 0.42
N PRO A 278 -14.22 1.38 0.68
CA PRO A 278 -13.29 0.26 0.50
C PRO A 278 -13.04 -0.02 -0.98
N TRP A 279 -11.77 -0.17 -1.35
CA TRP A 279 -11.32 -0.49 -2.71
C TRP A 279 -10.94 -1.97 -2.85
N ILE A 280 -11.42 -2.59 -3.92
CA ILE A 280 -11.02 -3.91 -4.39
C ILE A 280 -10.23 -3.67 -5.67
N ALA A 281 -8.92 -3.88 -5.65
CA ALA A 281 -8.04 -3.42 -6.71
C ALA A 281 -7.16 -4.55 -7.25
N VAL A 282 -7.07 -4.63 -8.57
CA VAL A 282 -6.06 -5.39 -9.30
C VAL A 282 -5.24 -4.41 -10.15
N TRP A 283 -3.99 -4.76 -10.43
CA TRP A 283 -3.15 -4.05 -11.40
C TRP A 283 -3.45 -4.50 -12.83
N ASP A 284 -2.97 -3.75 -13.80
CA ASP A 284 -2.73 -4.18 -15.17
C ASP A 284 -1.25 -3.93 -15.51
N ASP A 285 -0.91 -3.60 -16.74
CA ASP A 285 0.45 -3.42 -17.23
C ASP A 285 1.09 -2.10 -16.76
N HIS A 286 0.37 -0.98 -16.75
CA HIS A 286 0.93 0.34 -16.43
C HIS A 286 1.32 0.56 -14.95
N GLU A 287 0.95 -0.34 -14.05
CA GLU A 287 1.59 -0.43 -12.73
C GLU A 287 3.08 -0.76 -12.82
N VAL A 288 3.52 -1.39 -13.92
CA VAL A 288 4.91 -1.68 -14.27
C VAL A 288 5.33 -0.82 -15.47
N ALA A 289 4.85 -1.18 -16.67
CA ALA A 289 5.14 -0.54 -17.95
C ALA A 289 4.17 -1.04 -19.03
N ASP A 290 3.94 -0.23 -20.07
CA ASP A 290 3.06 -0.53 -21.19
C ASP A 290 3.31 -1.92 -21.79
N ASN A 291 2.23 -2.68 -21.98
CA ASN A 291 2.21 -4.04 -22.49
C ASN A 291 3.22 -4.99 -21.83
N THR A 292 3.44 -4.85 -20.52
CA THR A 292 4.28 -5.77 -19.75
C THR A 292 3.77 -7.21 -19.86
N TYR A 293 4.66 -8.13 -20.20
CA TYR A 293 4.44 -9.58 -20.15
C TYR A 293 5.57 -10.25 -19.37
N ARG A 294 5.60 -11.60 -19.28
CA ARG A 294 6.55 -12.32 -18.41
C ARG A 294 8.01 -11.87 -18.53
N ASP A 295 8.50 -11.65 -19.76
CA ASP A 295 9.93 -11.45 -20.04
C ASP A 295 10.23 -10.10 -20.74
N GLY A 296 9.30 -9.13 -20.73
CA GLY A 296 9.50 -7.82 -21.36
C GLY A 296 8.28 -6.91 -21.28
N GLU A 297 8.30 -5.86 -22.08
CA GLU A 297 7.31 -4.78 -22.19
C GLU A 297 7.41 -4.13 -23.58
N ALA A 298 6.52 -3.18 -23.92
CA ALA A 298 6.35 -2.66 -25.28
C ALA A 298 7.65 -2.22 -25.96
N ASP A 299 8.44 -1.41 -25.27
CA ASP A 299 9.67 -0.80 -25.80
C ASP A 299 10.93 -1.65 -25.56
N LEU A 300 10.79 -2.84 -24.96
CA LEU A 300 11.90 -3.72 -24.64
C LEU A 300 11.82 -5.08 -25.36
N ASN A 301 12.54 -5.20 -26.47
CA ASN A 301 12.57 -6.40 -27.32
C ASN A 301 13.78 -7.32 -27.09
N ASN A 302 14.37 -7.30 -25.89
CA ASN A 302 15.52 -8.12 -25.51
C ASN A 302 16.78 -7.93 -26.39
N THR A 303 16.97 -6.74 -26.96
CA THR A 303 18.22 -6.32 -27.59
C THR A 303 18.99 -5.35 -26.70
N GLU A 304 20.32 -5.30 -26.82
CA GLU A 304 21.16 -4.31 -26.11
C GLU A 304 20.70 -2.88 -26.41
N ALA A 305 20.31 -2.60 -27.66
CA ALA A 305 19.79 -1.30 -28.05
C ALA A 305 18.47 -0.96 -27.34
N SER A 306 17.51 -1.89 -27.28
CA SER A 306 16.25 -1.66 -26.54
C SER A 306 16.49 -1.50 -25.04
N PHE A 307 17.42 -2.25 -24.46
CA PHE A 307 17.76 -2.15 -23.05
C PHE A 307 18.36 -0.79 -22.70
N VAL A 308 19.28 -0.28 -23.53
CA VAL A 308 19.86 1.06 -23.34
C VAL A 308 18.81 2.16 -23.56
N PHE A 309 17.89 1.97 -24.50
CA PHE A 309 16.81 2.92 -24.78
C PHE A 309 15.82 3.00 -23.60
N ASP A 310 15.39 1.85 -23.07
CA ASP A 310 14.48 1.74 -21.94
C ASP A 310 15.19 1.90 -20.58
N GLY A 311 16.06 2.89 -20.46
CA GLY A 311 16.66 3.29 -19.18
C GLY A 311 17.74 2.36 -18.60
N GLY A 312 18.04 1.22 -19.23
CA GLY A 312 19.13 0.32 -18.81
C GLY A 312 18.86 -0.42 -17.50
N VAL A 313 17.60 -0.62 -17.14
CA VAL A 313 17.18 -1.38 -15.97
C VAL A 313 16.60 -2.73 -16.42
N ALA A 314 17.05 -3.82 -15.81
CA ALA A 314 16.55 -5.15 -16.16
C ALA A 314 15.05 -5.27 -15.87
N VAL A 315 14.31 -5.97 -16.73
CA VAL A 315 12.85 -6.19 -16.61
C VAL A 315 12.47 -6.67 -15.23
N GLU A 316 13.19 -7.65 -14.71
CA GLU A 316 12.94 -8.25 -13.40
C GLU A 316 13.13 -7.22 -12.29
N GLN A 317 14.13 -6.34 -12.42
CA GLN A 317 14.39 -5.27 -11.47
C GLN A 317 13.29 -4.20 -11.50
N ARG A 318 12.85 -3.78 -12.68
CA ARG A 318 11.73 -2.83 -12.85
C ARG A 318 10.44 -3.40 -12.27
N LYS A 319 10.07 -4.63 -12.61
CA LYS A 319 8.92 -5.36 -12.04
C LYS A 319 8.97 -5.45 -10.52
N MET A 320 10.12 -5.79 -9.95
CA MET A 320 10.26 -5.84 -8.50
C MET A 320 10.01 -4.48 -7.84
N ASN A 321 10.55 -3.41 -8.42
CA ASN A 321 10.37 -2.06 -7.92
C ASN A 321 8.88 -1.64 -7.98
N ALA A 322 8.23 -1.91 -9.11
CA ALA A 322 6.81 -1.66 -9.35
C ALA A 322 5.91 -2.41 -8.36
N VAL A 323 6.05 -3.75 -8.31
CA VAL A 323 5.24 -4.61 -7.44
C VAL A 323 5.43 -4.22 -5.97
N ARG A 324 6.67 -3.94 -5.56
CA ARG A 324 6.93 -3.48 -4.19
C ARG A 324 6.19 -2.17 -3.88
N ALA A 325 6.25 -1.18 -4.76
CA ALA A 325 5.54 0.07 -4.57
C ALA A 325 4.01 -0.14 -4.55
N TYR A 326 3.45 -0.96 -5.44
CA TYR A 326 2.03 -1.30 -5.45
C TYR A 326 1.57 -1.89 -4.11
N PHE A 327 2.31 -2.89 -3.59
CA PHE A 327 1.99 -3.49 -2.29
C PHE A 327 2.19 -2.52 -1.12
N GLU A 328 3.10 -1.56 -1.21
CA GLU A 328 3.27 -0.54 -0.17
C GLU A 328 2.11 0.48 -0.18
N TRP A 329 1.60 0.86 -1.35
CA TRP A 329 0.69 2.00 -1.55
C TRP A 329 -0.79 1.67 -1.72
N MET A 330 -1.14 0.44 -2.10
CA MET A 330 -2.53 0.04 -2.31
C MET A 330 -3.10 -0.67 -1.08
N PRO A 331 -4.37 -0.46 -0.69
CA PRO A 331 -4.97 -1.05 0.51
C PRO A 331 -5.40 -2.52 0.31
N ILE A 332 -4.50 -3.34 -0.22
CA ILE A 332 -4.73 -4.75 -0.58
C ILE A 332 -4.05 -5.73 0.38
N ARG A 333 -4.58 -6.94 0.47
CA ARG A 333 -4.00 -8.08 1.19
C ARG A 333 -2.82 -8.67 0.43
N GLN A 334 -2.04 -9.47 1.14
CA GLN A 334 -1.23 -10.49 0.47
C GLN A 334 -2.12 -11.70 0.22
N VAL A 335 -2.09 -12.20 -1.00
CA VAL A 335 -2.88 -13.36 -1.41
C VAL A 335 -1.99 -14.27 -2.24
N GLU A 336 -2.19 -15.57 -2.08
CA GLU A 336 -1.58 -16.56 -2.96
C GLU A 336 -2.43 -16.78 -4.21
N MET A 337 -1.77 -17.19 -5.30
CA MET A 337 -2.47 -17.56 -6.53
C MET A 337 -3.00 -19.00 -6.50
N ASP A 338 -2.61 -19.85 -5.55
CA ASP A 338 -3.00 -21.27 -5.45
C ASP A 338 -4.08 -21.54 -4.40
N ASP A 339 -4.48 -20.53 -3.64
CA ASP A 339 -5.62 -20.62 -2.75
C ASP A 339 -6.90 -20.62 -3.61
N SER A 340 -7.69 -21.69 -3.46
CA SER A 340 -8.87 -21.96 -4.28
C SER A 340 -9.96 -20.90 -4.15
N GLU A 341 -9.81 -19.95 -3.22
CA GLU A 341 -10.67 -18.77 -3.07
C GLU A 341 -10.15 -17.49 -3.75
N SER A 342 -8.93 -17.48 -4.31
CA SER A 342 -8.23 -16.22 -4.63
C SER A 342 -7.58 -16.15 -6.02
N HIS A 343 -7.90 -17.06 -6.95
CA HIS A 343 -7.21 -17.09 -8.26
C HIS A 343 -7.36 -15.82 -9.10
N TRP A 344 -8.43 -15.04 -8.95
CA TRP A 344 -8.54 -13.64 -9.37
C TRP A 344 -9.71 -13.03 -8.59
N HIS A 345 -9.52 -12.70 -7.30
CA HIS A 345 -10.51 -12.01 -6.44
C HIS A 345 -11.97 -12.43 -6.68
N VAL A 346 -12.30 -13.72 -6.49
CA VAL A 346 -13.70 -14.16 -6.41
C VAL A 346 -14.14 -14.04 -4.97
N THR A 347 -14.51 -12.83 -4.54
CA THR A 347 -15.38 -12.71 -3.37
C THR A 347 -16.72 -13.33 -3.74
N GLN A 348 -16.98 -14.53 -3.22
CA GLN A 348 -18.21 -15.27 -3.46
C GLN A 348 -19.38 -14.53 -2.79
N HIS A 349 -19.94 -13.54 -3.50
CA HIS A 349 -21.19 -12.92 -3.09
C HIS A 349 -22.32 -13.89 -3.37
N SER A 350 -23.22 -14.07 -2.39
CA SER A 350 -24.38 -14.94 -2.47
C SER A 350 -25.02 -14.94 -3.87
N THR A 351 -24.97 -16.10 -4.54
CA THR A 351 -25.50 -16.36 -5.89
C THR A 351 -25.02 -15.48 -7.07
N CYS A 352 -24.03 -14.60 -6.89
CA CYS A 352 -23.41 -13.84 -7.98
C CYS A 352 -21.91 -14.12 -8.04
N THR A 353 -21.54 -15.17 -8.77
CA THR A 353 -20.14 -15.46 -9.13
C THR A 353 -19.71 -14.52 -10.25
N PHE A 354 -18.74 -13.66 -10.01
CA PHE A 354 -18.02 -12.97 -11.10
C PHE A 354 -16.91 -13.89 -11.59
N SER A 355 -17.21 -14.73 -12.58
CA SER A 355 -16.18 -15.43 -13.35
C SER A 355 -15.78 -14.58 -14.54
N SER A 356 -14.56 -14.05 -14.56
CA SER A 356 -13.95 -13.57 -15.80
C SER A 356 -13.54 -14.78 -16.62
N SER A 357 -14.30 -15.08 -17.68
CA SER A 357 -13.81 -15.94 -18.75
C SER A 357 -12.85 -15.13 -19.61
N ALA A 358 -11.56 -15.43 -19.51
CA ALA A 358 -10.58 -15.16 -20.54
C ALA A 358 -9.91 -16.48 -20.90
#